data_AF-A0A8J2RVE4-F1
#
_entry.id   AF-A0A8J2RVE4-F1
#
_cell.length_a   1.000
_cell.length_b   1.000
_cell.length_c   1.000
_cell.angle_alpha   90.00
_cell.angle_beta   90.00
_cell.angle_gamma   90.00
#
_symmetry.space_group_name_H-M   'P 1'
#
loop_
_entity.id
_entity.type
_entity.pdbx_description
1 polymer ?
#
loop_
_entity_poly.entity_id
_entity_poly.type
_entity_poly.pdbx_seq_one_letter_code
_entity_poly.pdbx_strand_id
1 'polypeptide(L)'
;MWYEALPSLLLTGIFVCLPYGIIPVAHKLLNNGNAYSRLQNSTHQRHLVRRDTRLTGNPYVLKVILESTITSFLKMYLNYLSPRVWKVSLIRLMTIELSVCYQLP
;
A
#
# COMPACT_ATOMS: atom_id res chain seq x y z
N MET A 1 28.43 0.64 -47.24
CA MET A 1 29.13 -0.28 -46.31
C MET A 1 28.12 -0.89 -45.35
N TRP A 2 28.26 -2.14 -44.89
CA TRP A 2 27.23 -2.78 -44.04
C TRP A 2 27.02 -2.07 -42.68
N TYR A 3 28.05 -1.37 -42.19
CA TYR A 3 27.99 -0.65 -40.92
C TYR A 3 27.14 0.63 -40.97
N GLU A 4 26.79 1.15 -42.15
CA GLU A 4 25.95 2.35 -42.29
C GLU A 4 24.49 2.10 -41.86
N ALA A 5 24.08 0.85 -41.71
CA ALA A 5 22.79 0.48 -41.14
C ALA A 5 22.77 0.45 -39.61
N LEU A 6 23.94 0.50 -38.94
CA LEU A 6 24.01 0.45 -37.48
C LEU A 6 23.36 1.68 -36.82
N PRO A 7 23.54 2.93 -37.30
CA PRO A 7 22.92 4.10 -36.69
C PRO A 7 21.39 4.05 -36.72
N SER A 8 20.79 3.59 -37.83
CA SER A 8 19.32 3.48 -37.95
C SER A 8 18.76 2.35 -37.08
N LEU A 9 19.49 1.24 -36.95
CA LEU A 9 19.13 0.15 -36.04
C LEU A 9 19.23 0.59 -34.57
N LEU A 10 20.26 1.36 -34.21
CA LEU A 10 20.43 1.87 -32.85
C LEU A 10 19.33 2.88 -32.51
N LEU A 11 19.02 3.78 -33.43
CA LEU A 11 17.95 4.77 -33.25
C LEU A 11 16.59 4.09 -33.06
N THR A 12 16.26 3.13 -33.92
CA THR A 12 15.01 2.35 -33.79
C THR A 12 14.97 1.54 -32.50
N GLY A 13 16.08 0.91 -32.11
CA GLY A 13 16.22 0.22 -30.82
C GLY A 13 15.95 1.14 -29.63
N ILE A 14 16.50 2.37 -29.63
CA ILE A 14 16.22 3.36 -28.58
C ILE A 14 14.73 3.68 -28.53
N PHE A 15 14.11 4.02 -29.66
CA PHE A 15 12.70 4.40 -29.69
C PHE A 15 11.76 3.25 -29.28
N VAL A 16 12.11 2.01 -29.61
CA VAL A 16 11.32 0.84 -29.19
C VAL A 16 11.51 0.57 -27.69
N CYS A 17 12.73 0.63 -27.16
CA CYS A 17 13.01 0.31 -25.76
C CYS A 17 12.60 1.40 -24.77
N LEU A 18 12.66 2.67 -25.18
CA LEU A 18 12.39 3.84 -24.34
C LEU A 18 11.01 3.79 -23.66
N PRO A 19 9.87 3.51 -24.32
CA PRO A 19 8.58 3.42 -23.63
C PRO A 19 8.55 2.31 -22.57
N TYR A 20 9.17 1.15 -22.84
CA TYR A 20 9.21 0.05 -21.86
C TYR A 20 10.02 0.38 -20.61
N GLY A 21 11.03 1.26 -20.73
CA GLY A 21 11.79 1.75 -19.58
C GLY A 21 11.09 2.88 -18.82
N ILE A 22 10.49 3.85 -19.53
CA ILE A 22 9.91 5.04 -18.91
C ILE A 22 8.62 4.74 -18.15
N ILE A 23 7.73 3.91 -18.73
CA ILE A 23 6.42 3.60 -18.13
C ILE A 23 6.52 3.05 -16.69
N PRO A 24 7.33 2.02 -16.39
CA PRO A 24 7.44 1.50 -15.02
C PRO A 24 8.10 2.49 -14.05
N VAL A 25 9.04 3.32 -14.53
CA VAL A 25 9.68 4.37 -13.72
C VAL A 25 8.67 5.45 -13.35
N ALA A 26 7.90 5.94 -14.33
CA ALA A 26 6.83 6.89 -14.10
C ALA A 26 5.76 6.32 -13.15
N HIS A 27 5.37 5.06 -13.34
CA HIS A 27 4.41 4.40 -12.47
C HIS A 27 4.94 4.28 -11.03
N LYS A 28 6.22 3.97 -10.83
CA LYS A 28 6.86 3.91 -9.52
C LYS A 28 6.82 5.25 -8.77
N LEU A 29 7.09 6.34 -9.49
CA LEU A 29 7.09 7.69 -8.92
C LEU A 29 5.69 8.17 -8.54
N LEU A 30 4.69 7.89 -9.39
CA LEU A 30 3.31 8.35 -9.18
C LEU A 30 2.54 7.49 -8.17
N ASN A 31 2.79 6.18 -8.11
CA ASN A 31 2.03 5.22 -7.31
C ASN A 31 2.78 4.71 -6.07
N ASN A 32 3.40 5.62 -5.32
CA ASN A 32 4.03 5.36 -4.02
C ASN A 32 4.99 4.13 -3.99
N GLY A 33 5.86 4.01 -5.00
CA GLY A 33 6.96 3.04 -4.98
C GLY A 33 6.67 1.71 -5.68
N ASN A 34 5.47 1.50 -6.24
CA ASN A 34 5.18 0.29 -7.02
C ASN A 34 5.36 0.52 -8.53
N ALA A 35 6.33 -0.18 -9.13
CA ALA A 35 6.66 -0.05 -10.56
C ALA A 35 5.59 -0.65 -11.49
N TYR A 36 4.75 -1.56 -10.98
CA TYR A 36 3.76 -2.27 -11.80
C TYR A 36 2.33 -1.90 -11.41
N SER A 37 1.49 -1.71 -12.41
CA SER A 37 0.05 -1.56 -12.18
C SER A 37 -0.56 -2.89 -11.74
N ARG A 38 -1.50 -2.85 -10.82
CA ARG A 38 -2.21 -4.05 -10.36
C ARG A 38 -3.14 -4.53 -11.48
N LEU A 39 -2.97 -5.77 -11.94
CA LEU A 39 -3.88 -6.39 -12.90
C LEU A 39 -5.28 -6.55 -12.28
N GLN A 40 -6.30 -6.10 -13.01
CA GLN A 40 -7.71 -6.11 -12.61
C GLN A 40 -8.55 -6.94 -13.58
N ASN A 41 -8.06 -8.15 -13.87
CA ASN A 41 -8.66 -9.00 -14.89
C ASN A 41 -9.97 -9.62 -14.40
N SER A 42 -10.08 -9.91 -13.10
CA SER A 42 -11.29 -10.49 -12.49
C SER A 42 -12.14 -9.46 -11.75
N THR A 43 -13.45 -9.73 -11.66
CA THR A 43 -14.42 -8.92 -10.90
C THR A 43 -14.03 -8.82 -9.42
N HIS A 44 -13.51 -9.92 -8.86
CA HIS A 44 -13.03 -9.97 -7.48
C HIS A 44 -11.85 -9.00 -7.26
N GLN A 45 -10.87 -8.97 -8.16
CA GLN A 45 -9.73 -8.04 -8.07
C GLN A 45 -10.17 -6.57 -8.15
N ARG A 46 -11.12 -6.25 -9.03
CA ARG A 46 -11.70 -4.90 -9.12
C ARG A 46 -12.40 -4.50 -7.83
N HIS A 47 -13.14 -5.43 -7.21
CA HIS A 47 -13.77 -5.18 -5.92
C HIS A 47 -12.74 -4.89 -4.82
N LEU A 48 -11.66 -5.66 -4.76
CA LEU A 48 -10.56 -5.42 -3.81
C LEU A 48 -9.91 -4.06 -4.00
N VAL A 49 -9.62 -3.64 -5.24
CA VAL A 49 -9.05 -2.32 -5.49
C VAL A 49 -9.99 -1.19 -5.07
N ARG A 50 -11.31 -1.34 -5.29
CA ARG A 50 -12.31 -0.38 -4.82
C ARG A 50 -12.41 -0.33 -3.29
N ARG A 51 -12.22 -1.46 -2.61
CA ARG A 51 -12.13 -1.50 -1.14
C ARG A 51 -10.88 -0.76 -0.67
N ASP A 52 -9.72 -1.06 -1.26
CA ASP A 52 -8.43 -0.51 -0.83
C ASP A 52 -8.38 1.02 -1.07
N THR A 53 -8.87 1.49 -2.22
CA THR A 53 -9.02 2.93 -2.54
C THR A 53 -9.92 3.66 -1.55
N ARG A 54 -11.05 3.09 -1.13
CA ARG A 54 -11.95 3.70 -0.15
C ARG A 54 -11.33 3.84 1.24
N LEU A 55 -10.48 2.89 1.63
CA LEU A 55 -9.85 2.87 2.95
C LEU A 55 -8.63 3.78 3.07
N THR A 56 -7.84 3.89 1.99
CA THR A 56 -6.51 4.52 2.05
C THR A 56 -6.33 5.68 1.07
N GLY A 57 -7.29 5.91 0.16
CA GLY A 57 -7.17 6.87 -0.94
C GLY A 57 -6.26 6.39 -2.08
N ASN A 58 -5.38 5.42 -1.85
CA ASN A 58 -4.45 4.89 -2.84
C ASN A 58 -4.36 3.36 -2.74
N PRO A 59 -4.69 2.59 -3.80
CA PRO A 59 -4.74 1.12 -3.74
C PRO A 59 -3.39 0.44 -3.56
N TYR A 60 -2.28 1.18 -3.68
CA TYR A 60 -0.92 0.65 -3.55
C TYR A 60 -0.33 0.84 -2.15
N VAL A 61 -1.02 1.54 -1.25
CA VAL A 61 -0.56 1.77 0.12
C VAL A 61 -1.08 0.67 1.04
N LEU A 62 -0.20 -0.25 1.46
CA LEU A 62 -0.52 -1.29 2.42
C LEU A 62 -0.50 -0.73 3.86
N LYS A 63 -1.67 -0.29 4.38
CA LYS A 63 -1.81 0.18 5.78
C LYS A 63 -2.09 -0.92 6.81
N VAL A 64 -2.24 -2.18 6.40
CA VAL A 64 -3.05 -3.14 7.18
C VAL A 64 -2.35 -3.77 8.40
N ILE A 65 -1.02 -3.72 8.52
CA ILE A 65 -0.34 -4.66 9.44
C ILE A 65 -0.20 -4.17 10.89
N LEU A 66 -0.35 -2.87 11.21
CA LEU A 66 -0.09 -2.41 12.59
C LEU A 66 -1.35 -2.15 13.43
N GLU A 67 -2.39 -1.50 12.89
CA GLU A 67 -3.56 -1.16 13.71
C GLU A 67 -4.62 -2.28 13.77
N SER A 68 -4.81 -3.03 12.68
CA SER A 68 -5.95 -3.95 12.55
C SER A 68 -5.72 -5.30 13.24
N THR A 69 -4.49 -5.80 13.24
CA THR A 69 -4.06 -7.01 13.94
C THR A 69 -4.00 -6.78 15.44
N ILE A 70 -3.42 -5.65 15.89
CA ILE A 70 -3.37 -5.31 17.33
C ILE A 70 -4.79 -5.13 17.87
N THR A 71 -5.66 -4.37 17.21
CA THR A 71 -7.05 -4.17 17.68
C THR A 71 -7.89 -5.45 17.66
N SER A 72 -7.67 -6.34 16.68
CA SER A 72 -8.36 -7.64 16.61
C SER A 72 -7.86 -8.62 17.68
N PHE A 73 -6.54 -8.65 17.93
CA PHE A 73 -5.93 -9.47 18.97
C PHE A 73 -6.30 -8.97 20.38
N LEU A 74 -6.31 -7.64 20.60
CA LEU A 74 -6.78 -7.03 21.85
C LEU A 74 -8.27 -7.27 22.08
N LYS A 75 -9.12 -7.19 21.05
CA LYS A 75 -10.55 -7.52 21.17
C LYS A 75 -10.76 -8.99 21.53
N MET A 76 -9.96 -9.90 20.99
CA MET A 76 -9.99 -11.31 21.34
C MET A 76 -9.57 -11.52 22.80
N TYR A 77 -8.48 -10.89 23.24
CA TYR A 77 -7.97 -10.97 24.62
C TYR A 77 -8.93 -10.34 25.66
N LEU A 78 -9.50 -9.17 25.35
CA LEU A 78 -10.47 -8.48 26.20
C LEU A 78 -11.83 -9.20 26.32
N ASN A 79 -12.17 -10.08 25.37
CA ASN A 79 -13.36 -10.93 25.48
C ASN A 79 -13.14 -12.16 26.36
N TYR A 80 -11.89 -12.58 26.56
CA TYR A 80 -11.54 -13.70 27.43
C TYR A 80 -11.41 -13.29 28.91
N LEU A 81 -11.06 -12.03 29.19
CA LEU A 81 -11.04 -11.49 30.54
C LEU A 81 -12.37 -10.76 30.88
N SER A 82 -13.17 -11.36 31.75
CA SER A 82 -14.24 -10.67 32.50
C SER A 82 -13.76 -10.42 33.93
N PRO A 83 -14.18 -9.33 34.64
CA PRO A 83 -15.50 -8.72 34.63
C PRO A 83 -15.56 -7.22 34.23
N ARG A 84 -16.79 -6.73 34.00
CA ARG A 84 -17.17 -5.45 33.37
C ARG A 84 -16.55 -4.15 33.94
N VAL A 85 -16.07 -4.15 35.18
CA VAL A 85 -15.61 -2.92 35.86
C VAL A 85 -14.20 -2.51 35.42
N TRP A 86 -13.35 -3.48 35.07
CA TRP A 86 -11.98 -3.20 34.62
C TRP A 86 -11.89 -2.78 33.15
N LYS A 87 -12.90 -3.10 32.34
CA LYS A 87 -12.92 -2.82 30.89
C LYS A 87 -12.91 -1.32 30.59
N VAL A 88 -13.64 -0.50 31.36
CA VAL A 88 -13.75 0.94 31.07
C VAL A 88 -12.50 1.71 31.49
N SER A 89 -11.92 1.38 32.65
CA SER A 89 -10.70 2.04 33.13
C SER A 89 -9.47 1.70 32.29
N LEU A 90 -9.33 0.43 31.85
CA LEU A 90 -8.16 0.00 31.08
C LEU A 90 -8.18 0.53 29.64
N ILE A 91 -9.37 0.63 29.02
CA ILE A 91 -9.55 1.26 27.70
C ILE A 91 -9.24 2.77 27.77
N ARG A 92 -9.66 3.47 28.84
CA ARG A 92 -9.33 4.89 29.05
C ARG A 92 -7.85 5.13 29.33
N LEU A 93 -7.20 4.30 30.13
CA LEU A 93 -5.76 4.40 30.42
C LEU A 93 -4.92 4.18 29.15
N MET A 94 -5.27 3.19 28.32
CA MET A 94 -4.51 2.90 27.10
C MET A 94 -4.73 3.92 25.98
N THR A 95 -5.91 4.56 25.89
CA THR A 95 -6.13 5.64 24.91
C THR A 95 -5.38 6.93 25.26
N ILE A 96 -5.15 7.19 26.55
CA ILE A 96 -4.36 8.34 27.02
C ILE A 96 -2.86 8.11 26.76
N GLU A 97 -2.33 6.93 27.09
CA GLU A 97 -0.92 6.59 26.83
C GLU A 97 -0.57 6.62 25.32
N LEU A 98 -1.49 6.18 24.47
CA LEU A 98 -1.31 6.24 23.02
C LEU A 98 -1.38 7.68 22.50
N SER A 99 -2.25 8.55 23.01
CA SER A 99 -2.29 9.95 22.52
C SER A 99 -1.02 10.73 22.91
N VAL A 100 -0.42 10.42 24.06
CA VAL A 100 0.83 11.07 24.53
C VAL A 100 2.04 10.62 23.70
N CYS A 101 2.09 9.37 23.23
CA CYS A 101 3.18 8.87 22.39
C CYS A 101 3.13 9.36 20.92
N TYR A 102 1.97 9.79 20.42
CA TYR A 102 1.80 10.24 19.03
C TYR A 102 1.75 11.77 18.85
N GLN A 103 1.95 12.55 19.92
CA GLN A 103 2.20 14.00 19.86
C GLN A 103 3.69 14.29 20.12
N LEU A 104 4.55 13.85 19.20
CA LEU A 104 5.87 14.46 19.01
C LEU A 104 5.93 14.98 17.57
N PRO A 105 6.39 16.23 17.38
CA PRO A 105 6.23 17.01 16.14
C PRO A 105 6.90 16.37 14.91
#